data_AF-A0A955FS08-F1
#
_entry.id   AF-A0A955FS08-F1
#
_cell.length_a   1.000
_cell.length_b   1.000
_cell.length_c   1.000
_cell.angle_alpha   90.00
_cell.angle_beta   90.00
_cell.angle_gamma   90.00
#
_symmetry.space_group_name_H-M   'P 1'
#
loop_
_entity.id
_entity.type
_entity.pdbx_description
1 polymer ?
#
loop_
_entity_poly.entity_id
_entity_poly.type
_entity_poly.pdbx_seq_one_letter_code
_entity_poly.pdbx_strand_id
1 'polypeptide(L)'
;MRFDSPAPQPTFGQPPHQPTLRSRRYRWLQVLLLTGFALCFFISILALVALWWLANDTPLRSTSQALQIDAEQVMPQLALMQLAGDPAGALVNQALHAGAYDTSHALLTFGINAMPETRVAVLLQLAQRLQQENHQGQAAQLLRKGRALAVLDTQLVPLERADALLQCTAGFLTLDLPEEATDAAYQAKRIIEQTPDLLPAERSRLLQELLPLTARLEDDVLRQQVQELARSPYLSPGGVLVHRELHLVDGSIEFDSELATLVR
;
A
#
# COMPACT_ATOMS: atom_id res chain seq x y z
N MET A 1 -18.69 -54.23 102.84
CA MET A 1 -17.58 -53.34 103.25
C MET A 1 -17.53 -52.18 102.28
N ARG A 2 -17.44 -50.95 102.81
CA ARG A 2 -17.12 -49.71 102.08
C ARG A 2 -15.82 -49.87 101.29
N PHE A 3 -15.67 -49.16 100.17
CA PHE A 3 -14.73 -48.03 100.03
C PHE A 3 -14.80 -47.44 98.60
N ASP A 4 -15.15 -46.16 98.57
CA ASP A 4 -14.63 -45.02 97.80
C ASP A 4 -14.57 -45.00 96.26
N SER A 5 -15.30 -44.01 95.74
CA SER A 5 -15.09 -43.31 94.46
C SER A 5 -13.68 -42.72 94.35
N PRO A 6 -13.21 -42.43 93.12
CA PRO A 6 -13.15 -41.01 92.78
C PRO A 6 -13.65 -40.70 91.35
N ALA A 7 -14.23 -39.50 91.23
CA ALA A 7 -14.55 -38.84 89.96
C ALA A 7 -13.29 -38.11 89.40
N PRO A 8 -13.43 -37.26 88.37
CA PRO A 8 -13.17 -37.52 86.95
C PRO A 8 -11.87 -36.85 86.46
N GLN A 9 -11.38 -37.19 85.26
CA GLN A 9 -10.41 -36.34 84.55
C GLN A 9 -10.93 -35.90 83.17
N PRO A 10 -10.78 -34.60 82.84
CA PRO A 10 -11.34 -33.99 81.65
C PRO A 10 -10.47 -34.22 80.40
N THR A 11 -11.20 -34.42 79.30
CA THR A 11 -10.80 -34.34 77.90
C THR A 11 -9.84 -33.18 77.59
N PHE A 12 -8.66 -33.49 77.04
CA PHE A 12 -7.84 -32.56 76.26
C PHE A 12 -7.99 -32.84 74.77
N GLY A 13 -8.26 -31.77 74.02
CA GLY A 13 -8.80 -31.79 72.68
C GLY A 13 -7.90 -32.42 71.62
N GLN A 14 -8.51 -33.28 70.81
CA GLN A 14 -8.12 -33.42 69.41
C GLN A 14 -8.73 -32.24 68.63
N PRO A 15 -7.93 -31.47 67.87
CA PRO A 15 -8.48 -30.47 66.97
C PRO A 15 -9.34 -31.18 65.92
N PRO A 16 -10.57 -30.72 65.64
CA PRO A 16 -11.37 -31.27 64.57
C PRO A 16 -10.64 -31.02 63.24
N HIS A 17 -10.38 -32.12 62.52
CA HIS A 17 -10.06 -32.07 61.10
C HIS A 17 -11.09 -31.19 60.40
N GLN A 18 -10.68 -29.99 59.96
CA GLN A 18 -11.52 -29.15 59.14
C GLN A 18 -11.75 -29.86 57.79
N PRO A 19 -12.99 -30.21 57.43
CA PRO A 19 -13.28 -30.72 56.10
C PRO A 19 -13.06 -29.60 55.09
N THR A 20 -12.23 -29.88 54.08
CA THR A 20 -11.80 -28.99 53.00
C THR A 20 -12.93 -28.68 52.02
N LEU A 21 -13.94 -27.92 52.44
CA LEU A 21 -15.09 -27.53 51.61
C LEU A 21 -14.78 -26.42 50.56
N ARG A 22 -13.52 -26.01 50.38
CA ARG A 22 -13.13 -25.02 49.35
C ARG A 22 -12.91 -25.61 47.95
N SER A 23 -12.72 -26.93 47.79
CA SER A 23 -12.28 -27.50 46.51
C SER A 23 -13.35 -27.51 45.41
N ARG A 24 -14.64 -27.60 45.77
CA ARG A 24 -15.74 -27.77 44.79
C ARG A 24 -16.05 -26.49 44.01
N ARG A 25 -15.93 -25.31 44.63
CA ARG A 25 -16.10 -24.01 43.96
C ARG A 25 -14.93 -23.67 43.03
N TYR A 26 -13.70 -24.01 43.43
CA TYR A 26 -12.53 -23.83 42.57
C TYR A 26 -12.56 -24.72 41.33
N ARG A 27 -13.05 -25.97 41.43
CA ARG A 27 -13.22 -26.84 40.25
C ARG A 27 -14.24 -26.31 39.26
N TRP A 28 -15.35 -25.71 39.74
CA TRP A 28 -16.36 -25.14 38.85
C TRP A 28 -15.85 -23.89 38.14
N LEU A 29 -15.14 -23.01 38.85
CA LEU A 29 -14.46 -21.87 38.27
C LEU A 29 -13.40 -22.30 37.24
N GLN A 30 -12.65 -23.36 37.54
CA GLN A 30 -11.63 -23.91 36.65
C GLN A 30 -12.23 -24.47 35.36
N VAL A 31 -13.37 -25.17 35.43
CA VAL A 31 -14.09 -25.65 34.25
C VAL A 31 -14.58 -24.48 33.40
N LEU A 32 -15.18 -23.46 34.03
CA LEU A 32 -15.73 -22.29 33.33
C LEU A 32 -14.63 -21.49 32.60
N LEU A 33 -13.46 -21.34 33.24
CA LEU A 33 -12.30 -20.66 32.67
C LEU A 33 -11.67 -21.47 31.53
N LEU A 34 -11.59 -22.80 31.66
CA LEU A 34 -11.12 -23.69 30.59
C LEU A 34 -12.03 -23.66 29.36
N THR A 35 -13.35 -23.67 29.57
CA THR A 35 -14.31 -23.56 28.46
C THR A 35 -14.21 -22.20 27.76
N GLY A 36 -14.07 -21.11 28.51
CA GLY A 36 -13.88 -19.78 27.93
C GLY A 36 -12.59 -19.66 27.13
N PHE A 37 -11.49 -20.20 27.67
CA PHE A 37 -10.20 -20.23 26.99
C PHE A 37 -10.26 -21.06 25.70
N ALA A 38 -10.83 -22.26 25.76
CA ALA A 38 -10.98 -23.11 24.59
C ALA A 38 -11.79 -22.42 23.50
N LEU A 39 -12.90 -21.77 23.85
CA LEU A 39 -13.76 -21.06 22.91
C LEU A 39 -13.02 -19.89 22.25
N CYS A 40 -12.27 -19.10 23.03
CA CYS A 40 -11.46 -18.00 22.52
C CYS A 40 -10.34 -18.50 21.57
N PHE A 41 -9.71 -19.63 21.92
CA PHE A 41 -8.70 -20.27 21.10
C PHE A 41 -9.28 -20.76 19.76
N PHE A 42 -10.46 -21.39 19.79
CA PHE A 42 -11.15 -21.81 18.57
C PHE A 42 -11.53 -20.62 17.67
N ILE A 43 -12.04 -19.52 18.24
CA ILE A 43 -12.34 -18.30 17.47
C ILE A 43 -11.06 -17.75 16.82
N SER A 44 -9.95 -17.72 17.57
CA SER A 44 -8.67 -17.22 17.06
C SER A 44 -8.13 -18.08 15.91
N ILE A 45 -8.23 -19.41 16.01
CA ILE A 45 -7.86 -20.32 14.92
C ILE A 45 -8.77 -20.11 13.72
N LEU A 46 -10.08 -20.00 13.93
CA LEU A 46 -11.03 -19.81 12.84
C LEU A 46 -10.77 -18.50 12.08
N ALA A 47 -10.47 -17.43 12.81
CA ALA A 47 -10.07 -16.14 12.24
C ALA A 47 -8.75 -16.24 11.48
N LEU A 48 -7.76 -16.99 11.99
CA LEU A 48 -6.48 -17.21 11.31
C LEU A 48 -6.66 -18.01 10.01
N VAL A 49 -7.49 -19.06 10.03
CA VAL A 49 -7.81 -19.87 8.85
C VAL A 49 -8.57 -19.06 7.81
N ALA A 50 -9.56 -18.25 8.23
CA ALA A 50 -10.27 -17.35 7.33
C ALA A 50 -9.35 -16.30 6.70
N LEU A 51 -8.43 -15.74 7.49
CA LEU A 51 -7.42 -14.80 7.00
C LEU A 51 -6.45 -15.48 6.02
N TRP A 52 -6.05 -16.72 6.30
CA TRP A 52 -5.17 -17.49 5.41
C TRP A 52 -5.86 -17.89 4.10
N TRP A 53 -7.14 -18.24 4.15
CA TRP A 53 -7.95 -18.49 2.95
C TRP A 53 -8.09 -17.23 2.10
N LEU A 54 -8.45 -16.11 2.72
CA LEU A 54 -8.53 -14.82 2.04
C LEU A 54 -7.18 -14.39 1.46
N ALA A 55 -6.08 -14.66 2.16
CA ALA A 55 -4.71 -14.38 1.73
C ALA A 55 -4.16 -15.36 0.67
N ASN A 56 -4.84 -16.49 0.42
CA ASN A 56 -4.50 -17.40 -0.66
C ASN A 56 -5.36 -17.18 -1.91
N ASP A 57 -6.64 -16.80 -1.74
CA ASP A 57 -7.53 -16.43 -2.83
C ASP A 57 -7.18 -15.05 -3.41
N THR A 58 -6.69 -14.15 -2.57
CA THR A 58 -5.91 -13.01 -3.04
C THR A 58 -4.48 -13.49 -3.13
N PRO A 59 -3.91 -13.80 -4.32
CA PRO A 59 -2.47 -13.88 -4.39
C PRO A 59 -2.00 -12.53 -3.87
N LEU A 60 -1.34 -12.53 -2.71
CA LEU A 60 -0.45 -11.45 -2.29
C LEU A 60 0.55 -11.34 -3.44
N ARG A 61 0.16 -10.59 -4.48
CA ARG A 61 0.96 -10.28 -5.66
C ARG A 61 2.22 -9.78 -5.02
N SER A 62 3.27 -10.59 -5.10
CA SER A 62 4.58 -10.20 -4.59
C SER A 62 4.94 -8.96 -5.37
N THR A 63 4.67 -7.80 -4.78
CA THR A 63 4.92 -6.47 -5.33
C THR A 63 6.43 -6.20 -5.40
N SER A 64 7.23 -7.20 -5.04
CA SER A 64 8.67 -7.23 -4.93
C SER A 64 9.31 -8.20 -5.95
N GLN A 65 8.71 -8.44 -7.11
CA GLN A 65 9.57 -8.59 -8.28
C GLN A 65 10.08 -7.18 -8.59
N ALA A 66 11.07 -6.70 -7.83
CA ALA A 66 11.81 -5.51 -8.24
C ALA A 66 12.17 -5.75 -9.70
N LEU A 67 11.72 -4.85 -10.60
CA LEU A 67 11.92 -4.98 -12.04
C LEU A 67 13.36 -5.46 -12.27
N GLN A 68 13.52 -6.73 -12.66
CA GLN A 68 14.81 -7.37 -12.68
C GLN A 68 15.52 -6.79 -13.90
N ILE A 69 16.42 -5.84 -13.66
CA ILE A 69 17.23 -5.24 -14.72
C ILE A 69 18.21 -6.32 -15.14
N ASP A 70 18.08 -6.79 -16.38
CA ASP A 70 19.06 -7.69 -16.95
C ASP A 70 20.31 -6.87 -17.28
N ALA A 71 21.35 -7.02 -16.47
CA ALA A 71 22.60 -6.30 -16.63
C ALA A 71 23.25 -6.58 -18.01
N GLU A 72 22.95 -7.71 -18.64
CA GLU A 72 23.46 -8.05 -19.97
C GLU A 72 22.78 -7.24 -21.09
N GLN A 73 21.57 -6.73 -20.85
CA GLN A 73 20.80 -5.92 -21.80
C GLN A 73 20.99 -4.41 -21.60
N VAL A 74 21.69 -4.01 -20.53
CA VAL A 74 22.00 -2.60 -20.28
C VAL A 74 23.10 -2.16 -21.24
N MET A 75 22.83 -1.15 -22.07
CA MET A 75 23.82 -0.56 -22.97
C MET A 75 24.83 0.25 -22.14
N PRO A 76 26.07 -0.24 -21.94
CA PRO A 76 27.03 0.40 -21.04
C PRO A 76 27.46 1.78 -21.56
N GLN A 77 27.42 1.99 -22.89
CA GLN A 77 27.76 3.27 -23.50
C GLN A 77 26.86 4.40 -23.00
N LEU A 78 25.54 4.17 -22.89
CA LEU A 78 24.60 5.20 -22.43
C LEU A 78 24.77 5.47 -20.92
N ALA A 79 25.07 4.44 -20.13
CA ALA A 79 25.39 4.61 -18.72
C ALA A 79 26.67 5.44 -18.52
N LEU A 80 27.71 5.17 -19.31
CA LEU A 80 28.95 5.95 -19.27
C LEU A 80 28.75 7.41 -19.71
N MET A 81 27.87 7.67 -20.68
CA MET A 81 27.50 9.04 -21.07
C MET A 81 26.83 9.80 -19.92
N GLN A 82 25.97 9.14 -19.15
CA GLN A 82 25.40 9.75 -17.95
C GLN A 82 26.48 10.08 -16.92
N LEU A 83 27.47 9.19 -16.71
CA LEU A 83 28.63 9.48 -15.85
C LEU A 83 29.51 10.61 -16.39
N ALA A 84 29.54 10.80 -17.72
CA ALA A 84 30.24 11.90 -18.37
C ALA A 84 29.50 13.25 -18.25
N GLY A 85 28.29 13.26 -17.66
CA GLY A 85 27.50 14.47 -17.40
C GLY A 85 26.40 14.75 -18.42
N ASP A 86 26.13 13.85 -19.36
CA ASP A 86 25.04 14.01 -20.31
C ASP A 86 23.67 13.95 -19.61
N PRO A 87 22.67 14.73 -20.07
CA PRO A 87 21.38 14.81 -19.41
C PRO A 87 20.65 13.47 -19.49
N ALA A 88 20.34 12.88 -18.33
CA ALA A 88 19.74 11.56 -18.26
C ALA A 88 18.44 11.46 -19.06
N GLY A 89 17.68 12.55 -19.19
CA GLY A 89 16.45 12.54 -19.96
C GLY A 89 16.61 12.33 -21.45
N ALA A 90 17.64 12.92 -22.05
CA ALA A 90 17.95 12.66 -23.45
C ALA A 90 18.37 11.19 -23.62
N LEU A 91 19.18 10.67 -22.69
CA LEU A 91 19.67 9.29 -22.72
C LEU A 91 18.55 8.26 -22.51
N VAL A 92 17.58 8.53 -21.63
CA VAL A 92 16.43 7.64 -21.43
C VAL A 92 15.57 7.59 -22.69
N ASN A 93 15.30 8.73 -23.32
CA ASN A 93 14.56 8.78 -24.59
C ASN A 93 15.33 8.08 -25.71
N GLN A 94 16.65 8.27 -25.78
CA GLN A 94 17.49 7.57 -26.74
C GLN A 94 17.45 6.05 -26.53
N ALA A 95 17.58 5.58 -25.29
CA ALA A 95 17.47 4.17 -24.94
C ALA A 95 16.07 3.61 -25.28
N LEU A 96 15.01 4.39 -25.03
CA LEU A 96 13.62 4.02 -25.38
C LEU A 96 13.46 3.84 -26.89
N HIS A 97 13.96 4.78 -27.68
CA HIS A 97 13.92 4.71 -29.14
C HIS A 97 14.80 3.60 -29.72
N ALA A 98 15.86 3.21 -29.01
CA ALA A 98 16.72 2.09 -29.35
C ALA A 98 16.16 0.71 -28.93
N GLY A 99 15.02 0.67 -28.24
CA GLY A 99 14.44 -0.57 -27.69
C GLY A 99 15.20 -1.12 -26.47
N ALA A 100 16.08 -0.33 -25.87
CA ALA A 100 16.88 -0.73 -24.71
C ALA A 100 16.15 -0.44 -23.40
N TYR A 101 15.03 -1.13 -23.15
CA TYR A 101 14.11 -0.85 -22.03
C TYR A 101 14.74 -0.99 -20.65
N ASP A 102 15.60 -2.00 -20.46
CA ASP A 102 16.33 -2.18 -19.20
C ASP A 102 17.31 -1.04 -18.96
N THR A 103 17.91 -0.50 -20.02
CA THR A 103 18.77 0.68 -19.94
C THR A 103 17.94 1.90 -19.56
N SER A 104 16.81 2.14 -20.24
CA SER A 104 15.89 3.25 -19.91
C SER A 104 15.41 3.16 -18.46
N HIS A 105 15.03 1.97 -18.00
CA HIS A 105 14.57 1.76 -16.63
C HIS A 105 15.71 1.95 -15.61
N ALA A 106 16.91 1.45 -15.88
CA ALA A 106 18.08 1.65 -15.04
C ALA A 106 18.43 3.14 -14.90
N LEU A 107 18.46 3.87 -16.02
CA LEU A 107 18.71 5.32 -16.04
C LEU A 107 17.64 6.09 -15.25
N LEU A 108 16.36 5.70 -15.34
CA LEU A 108 15.26 6.30 -14.56
C LEU A 108 15.33 5.99 -13.06
N THR A 109 15.81 4.80 -12.70
CA THR A 109 15.85 4.33 -11.31
C THR A 109 17.05 4.93 -10.58
N PHE A 110 18.22 4.94 -11.21
CA PHE A 110 19.49 5.39 -10.62
C PHE A 110 19.84 6.85 -10.95
N GLY A 111 19.14 7.48 -11.90
CA GLY A 111 19.27 8.91 -12.19
C GLY A 111 18.59 9.79 -11.13
N ILE A 112 19.19 9.88 -9.94
CA ILE A 112 18.59 10.50 -8.74
C ILE A 112 18.26 12.00 -8.92
N ASN A 113 18.99 12.73 -9.77
CA ASN A 113 18.87 14.20 -9.86
C ASN A 113 18.41 14.75 -11.23
N ALA A 114 18.15 13.89 -12.21
CA ALA A 114 18.19 14.35 -13.59
C ALA A 114 16.83 14.75 -14.18
N MET A 115 15.70 14.37 -13.58
CA MET A 115 14.40 14.44 -14.26
C MET A 115 13.16 14.56 -13.33
N PRO A 116 13.09 15.48 -12.37
CA PRO A 116 11.93 15.55 -11.47
C PRO A 116 10.60 15.74 -12.23
N GLU A 117 10.52 16.76 -13.10
CA GLU A 117 9.28 17.14 -13.80
C GLU A 117 8.84 16.10 -14.84
N THR A 118 9.80 15.46 -15.52
CA THR A 118 9.50 14.54 -16.63
C THR A 118 9.45 13.07 -16.22
N ARG A 119 9.77 12.73 -14.95
CA ARG A 119 9.88 11.34 -14.50
C ARG A 119 8.62 10.53 -14.75
N VAL A 120 7.47 11.11 -14.40
CA VAL A 120 6.18 10.45 -14.51
C VAL A 120 5.83 10.20 -15.97
N ALA A 121 5.98 11.22 -16.82
CA ALA A 121 5.71 11.10 -18.25
C ALA A 121 6.55 10.01 -18.90
N VAL A 122 7.85 9.96 -18.60
CA VAL A 122 8.76 8.96 -19.16
C VAL A 122 8.47 7.54 -18.65
N LEU A 123 8.10 7.39 -17.37
CA LEU A 123 7.64 6.11 -16.82
C LEU A 123 6.37 5.61 -17.52
N LEU A 124 5.41 6.48 -17.78
CA LEU A 124 4.16 6.14 -18.47
C LEU A 124 4.42 5.76 -19.93
N GLN A 125 5.32 6.48 -20.61
CA GLN A 125 5.74 6.15 -21.97
C GLN A 125 6.44 4.78 -22.03
N LEU A 126 7.35 4.49 -21.10
CA LEU A 126 8.00 3.18 -20.99
C LEU A 126 6.97 2.08 -20.70
N ALA A 127 6.00 2.33 -19.82
CA ALA A 127 4.94 1.38 -19.52
C ALA A 127 4.09 1.06 -20.77
N GLN A 128 3.65 2.08 -21.52
CA GLN A 128 2.91 1.89 -22.77
C GLN A 128 3.72 1.08 -23.79
N ARG A 129 5.02 1.33 -23.87
CA ARG A 129 5.89 0.59 -24.78
C ARG A 129 6.01 -0.88 -24.41
N LEU A 130 6.19 -1.18 -23.13
CA LEU A 130 6.22 -2.56 -22.62
C LEU A 130 4.86 -3.28 -22.77
N GLN A 131 3.73 -2.55 -22.72
CA GLN A 131 2.42 -3.11 -23.05
C GLN A 131 2.34 -3.56 -24.51
N GLN A 132 2.84 -2.74 -25.44
CA GLN A 132 2.86 -3.07 -26.87
C GLN A 132 3.71 -4.32 -27.17
N GLU A 133 4.69 -4.61 -26.33
CA GLU A 133 5.61 -5.75 -26.46
C GLU A 133 5.23 -6.96 -25.58
N ASN A 134 4.02 -6.96 -25.01
CA ASN A 134 3.49 -8.03 -24.16
C ASN A 134 4.26 -8.26 -22.84
N HIS A 135 5.09 -7.31 -22.40
CA HIS A 135 5.75 -7.32 -21.08
C HIS A 135 4.79 -6.80 -19.99
N GLN A 136 3.62 -7.44 -19.86
CA GLN A 136 2.51 -6.98 -19.02
C GLN A 136 2.88 -6.78 -17.54
N GLY A 137 3.66 -7.71 -16.96
CA GLY A 137 4.09 -7.61 -15.57
C GLY A 137 4.97 -6.40 -15.29
N GLN A 138 5.90 -6.10 -16.20
CA GLN A 138 6.78 -4.94 -16.09
C GLN A 138 6.00 -3.63 -16.30
N ALA A 139 5.11 -3.60 -17.30
CA ALA A 139 4.23 -2.46 -17.54
C ALA A 139 3.36 -2.14 -16.30
N ALA A 140 2.75 -3.15 -15.67
CA ALA A 140 1.96 -2.96 -14.45
C ALA A 140 2.77 -2.32 -13.33
N GLN A 141 4.02 -2.74 -13.13
CA GLN A 141 4.89 -2.15 -12.11
C GLN A 141 5.24 -0.70 -12.40
N LEU A 142 5.51 -0.35 -13.65
CA LEU A 142 5.78 1.03 -14.04
C LEU A 142 4.55 1.92 -13.88
N LEU A 143 3.36 1.42 -14.20
CA LEU A 143 2.11 2.15 -13.96
C LEU A 143 1.87 2.38 -12.46
N ARG A 144 2.14 1.39 -11.60
CA ARG A 144 2.08 1.57 -10.14
C ARG A 144 3.05 2.64 -9.64
N LYS A 145 4.29 2.62 -10.15
CA LYS A 145 5.30 3.66 -9.84
C LYS A 145 4.83 5.04 -10.33
N GLY A 146 4.31 5.12 -11.56
CA GLY A 146 3.77 6.34 -12.15
C GLY A 146 2.59 6.90 -11.34
N ARG A 147 1.66 6.04 -10.92
CA ARG A 147 0.54 6.39 -10.02
C ARG A 147 1.05 6.91 -8.68
N ALA A 148 1.99 6.20 -8.05
CA ALA A 148 2.55 6.61 -6.77
C ALA A 148 3.24 7.99 -6.85
N LEU A 149 4.02 8.22 -7.91
CA LEU A 149 4.63 9.52 -8.15
C LEU A 149 3.59 10.61 -8.42
N ALA A 150 2.57 10.34 -9.24
CA ALA A 150 1.48 11.30 -9.45
C ALA A 150 0.83 11.69 -8.11
N VAL A 151 0.54 10.75 -7.22
CA VAL A 151 -0.07 11.07 -5.92
C VAL A 151 0.87 11.82 -4.98
N LEU A 152 2.12 11.39 -4.89
CA LEU A 152 3.03 11.79 -3.80
C LEU A 152 3.98 12.93 -4.17
N ASP A 153 4.24 13.14 -5.46
CA ASP A 153 5.18 14.16 -5.90
C ASP A 153 4.55 15.55 -5.80
N THR A 154 5.15 16.39 -4.96
CA THR A 154 4.71 17.76 -4.71
C THR A 154 5.14 18.73 -5.81
N GLN A 155 6.07 18.34 -6.68
CA GLN A 155 6.56 19.16 -7.78
C GLN A 155 5.65 19.08 -9.02
N LEU A 156 4.86 18.01 -9.16
CA LEU A 156 3.88 17.90 -10.25
C LEU A 156 2.73 18.89 -10.06
N VAL A 157 2.52 19.71 -11.09
CA VAL A 157 1.35 20.60 -11.16
C VAL A 157 0.05 19.80 -11.24
N PRO A 158 -1.08 20.32 -10.74
CA PRO A 158 -2.32 19.54 -10.63
C PRO A 158 -2.85 18.98 -11.96
N LEU A 159 -2.65 19.70 -13.06
CA LEU A 159 -3.03 19.26 -14.40
C LEU A 159 -2.28 17.98 -14.81
N GLU A 160 -0.94 18.02 -14.74
CA GLU A 160 -0.07 16.89 -15.05
C GLU A 160 -0.37 15.69 -14.13
N ARG A 161 -0.67 15.97 -12.87
CA ARG A 161 -1.04 14.95 -11.90
C ARG A 161 -2.31 14.21 -12.30
N ALA A 162 -3.35 14.94 -12.69
CA ALA A 162 -4.60 14.34 -13.14
C ALA A 162 -4.40 13.57 -14.45
N ASP A 163 -3.71 14.15 -15.44
CA ASP A 163 -3.40 13.48 -16.71
C ASP A 163 -2.60 12.18 -16.50
N ALA A 164 -1.61 12.18 -15.60
CA ALA A 164 -0.84 10.99 -15.27
C ALA A 164 -1.71 9.88 -14.66
N LEU A 165 -2.65 10.23 -13.78
CA LEU A 165 -3.58 9.26 -13.18
C LEU A 165 -4.60 8.73 -14.18
N LEU A 166 -5.06 9.55 -15.14
CA LEU A 166 -5.89 9.09 -16.25
C LEU A 166 -5.15 8.09 -17.14
N GLN A 167 -3.88 8.38 -17.47
CA GLN A 167 -3.02 7.46 -18.20
C GLN A 167 -2.77 6.16 -17.43
N CYS A 168 -2.53 6.23 -16.11
CA CYS A 168 -2.45 5.04 -15.26
C CYS A 168 -3.74 4.21 -15.31
N THR A 169 -4.89 4.87 -15.17
CA THR A 169 -6.21 4.22 -15.22
C THR A 169 -6.40 3.47 -16.54
N ALA A 170 -6.14 4.15 -17.68
CA ALA A 170 -6.23 3.55 -19.01
C ALA A 170 -5.23 2.40 -19.19
N GLY A 171 -4.01 2.55 -18.68
CA GLY A 171 -2.98 1.53 -18.68
C GLY A 171 -3.39 0.27 -17.91
N PHE A 172 -3.92 0.43 -16.70
CA PHE A 172 -4.41 -0.68 -15.88
C PHE A 172 -5.62 -1.38 -16.51
N LEU A 173 -6.55 -0.62 -17.10
CA LEU A 173 -7.67 -1.18 -17.88
C LEU A 173 -7.21 -1.99 -19.10
N THR A 174 -6.06 -1.64 -19.69
CA THR A 174 -5.48 -2.39 -20.82
C THR A 174 -4.80 -3.68 -20.36
N LEU A 175 -4.35 -3.73 -19.10
CA LEU A 175 -3.73 -4.89 -18.47
C LEU A 175 -4.73 -5.77 -17.70
N ASP A 176 -6.03 -5.50 -17.81
CA ASP A 176 -7.10 -6.19 -17.08
C ASP A 176 -6.90 -6.16 -15.55
N LEU A 177 -6.49 -4.99 -15.03
CA LEU A 177 -6.28 -4.74 -13.60
C LEU A 177 -7.35 -3.76 -13.06
N PRO A 178 -8.61 -4.18 -12.92
CA PRO A 178 -9.73 -3.28 -12.64
C PRO A 178 -9.61 -2.59 -11.27
N GLU A 179 -9.13 -3.28 -10.23
CA GLU A 179 -8.99 -2.68 -8.90
C GLU A 179 -7.98 -1.51 -8.88
N GLU A 180 -6.83 -1.70 -9.52
CA GLU A 180 -5.78 -0.66 -9.61
C GLU A 180 -6.23 0.52 -10.47
N ALA A 181 -6.99 0.23 -11.53
CA ALA A 181 -7.59 1.23 -12.38
C ALA A 181 -8.66 2.05 -11.64
N THR A 182 -9.53 1.40 -10.87
CA THR A 182 -10.56 2.07 -10.06
C THR A 182 -9.93 3.01 -9.03
N ASP A 183 -8.91 2.55 -8.31
CA ASP A 183 -8.18 3.39 -7.35
C ASP A 183 -7.51 4.60 -8.03
N ALA A 184 -6.85 4.40 -9.17
CA ALA A 184 -6.26 5.51 -9.95
C ALA A 184 -7.32 6.52 -10.43
N ALA A 185 -8.49 6.02 -10.87
CA ALA A 185 -9.61 6.85 -11.32
C ALA A 185 -10.21 7.68 -10.18
N TYR A 186 -10.37 7.11 -8.98
CA TYR A 186 -10.80 7.85 -7.80
C TYR A 186 -9.80 8.94 -7.39
N GLN A 187 -8.50 8.65 -7.48
CA GLN A 187 -7.47 9.65 -7.21
C GLN A 187 -7.50 10.78 -8.24
N ALA A 188 -7.65 10.46 -9.53
CA ALA A 188 -7.81 11.47 -10.59
C ALA A 188 -9.03 12.36 -10.32
N LYS A 189 -10.19 11.75 -10.03
CA LYS A 189 -11.42 12.48 -9.68
C LYS A 189 -11.19 13.44 -8.51
N ARG A 190 -10.54 12.98 -7.43
CA ARG A 190 -10.27 13.82 -6.24
C ARG A 190 -9.42 15.05 -6.58
N ILE A 191 -8.38 14.90 -7.39
CA ILE A 191 -7.54 16.03 -7.82
C ILE A 191 -8.35 17.01 -8.66
N ILE A 192 -9.08 16.50 -9.65
CA ILE A 192 -9.94 17.30 -10.54
C ILE A 192 -10.97 18.12 -9.73
N GLU A 193 -11.57 17.48 -8.72
CA GLU A 193 -12.59 18.08 -7.86
C GLU A 193 -12.02 19.09 -6.86
N GLN A 194 -10.88 18.79 -6.23
CA GLN A 194 -10.40 19.51 -5.05
C GLN A 194 -9.33 20.57 -5.36
N THR A 195 -8.70 20.55 -6.54
CA THR A 195 -7.66 21.53 -6.86
C THR A 195 -8.26 22.86 -7.34
N PRO A 196 -8.00 23.97 -6.62
CA PRO A 196 -8.48 25.30 -7.01
C PRO A 196 -7.77 25.86 -8.25
N ASP A 197 -6.51 25.48 -8.48
CA ASP A 197 -5.67 26.01 -9.55
C ASP A 197 -6.01 25.48 -10.94
N LEU A 198 -6.86 24.45 -11.03
CA LEU A 198 -7.35 23.94 -12.32
C LEU A 198 -8.35 24.91 -12.93
N LEU A 199 -8.05 25.34 -14.15
CA LEU A 199 -8.97 26.17 -14.94
C LEU A 199 -10.24 25.39 -15.25
N PRO A 200 -11.42 26.04 -15.35
CA PRO A 200 -12.65 25.32 -15.65
C PRO A 200 -12.63 24.54 -16.96
N ALA A 201 -11.91 25.04 -17.97
CA ALA A 201 -11.71 24.34 -19.24
C ALA A 201 -10.88 23.05 -19.08
N GLU A 202 -9.82 23.10 -18.26
CA GLU A 202 -8.99 21.94 -17.94
C GLU A 202 -9.77 20.90 -17.15
N ARG A 203 -10.54 21.33 -16.15
CA ARG A 203 -11.41 20.46 -15.36
C ARG A 203 -12.42 19.74 -16.26
N SER A 204 -13.05 20.47 -17.19
CA SER A 204 -13.99 19.90 -18.15
C SER A 204 -13.31 18.88 -19.07
N ARG A 205 -12.12 19.18 -19.60
CA ARG A 205 -11.33 18.25 -20.41
C ARG A 205 -11.03 16.95 -19.64
N LEU A 206 -10.46 17.05 -18.45
CA LEU A 206 -10.09 15.90 -17.62
C LEU A 206 -11.31 15.02 -17.28
N LEU A 207 -12.46 15.62 -16.97
CA LEU A 207 -13.70 14.88 -16.72
C LEU A 207 -14.23 14.18 -17.97
N GLN A 208 -14.14 14.81 -19.13
CA GLN A 208 -14.52 14.19 -20.42
C GLN A 208 -13.61 13.02 -20.77
N GLU A 209 -12.33 13.08 -20.41
CA GLU A 209 -11.38 11.98 -20.58
C GLU A 209 -11.61 10.84 -19.57
N LEU A 210 -11.98 11.16 -18.33
CA LEU A 210 -12.26 10.17 -17.28
C LEU A 210 -13.56 9.39 -17.53
N LEU A 211 -14.59 10.04 -18.07
CA LEU A 211 -15.92 9.46 -18.24
C LEU A 211 -15.93 8.13 -19.03
N PRO A 212 -15.28 7.99 -20.22
CA PRO A 212 -15.22 6.70 -20.92
C PRO A 212 -14.43 5.64 -20.14
N LEU A 213 -13.46 6.01 -19.31
CA LEU A 213 -12.73 5.07 -18.46
C LEU A 213 -13.65 4.50 -17.37
N THR A 214 -14.49 5.34 -16.74
CA THR A 214 -15.48 4.87 -15.73
C THR A 214 -16.57 3.97 -16.30
N ALA A 215 -16.85 4.04 -17.61
CA ALA A 215 -17.74 3.09 -18.27
C ALA A 215 -17.15 1.67 -18.30
N ARG A 216 -15.82 1.55 -18.39
CA ARG A 216 -15.10 0.26 -18.44
C ARG A 216 -14.82 -0.35 -17.07
N LEU A 217 -14.86 0.44 -15.99
CA LEU A 217 -14.55 -0.01 -14.62
C LEU A 217 -15.71 -0.73 -13.91
N GLU A 218 -16.90 -0.78 -14.54
CA GLU A 218 -18.12 -1.34 -13.94
C GLU A 218 -18.52 -0.71 -12.58
N ASP A 219 -17.97 0.46 -12.24
CA ASP A 219 -18.29 1.23 -11.04
C ASP A 219 -19.32 2.32 -11.35
N ASP A 220 -20.60 2.01 -11.14
CA ASP A 220 -21.71 2.93 -11.37
C ASP A 220 -21.66 4.17 -10.46
N VAL A 221 -21.13 4.03 -9.24
CA VAL A 221 -21.04 5.13 -8.28
C VAL A 221 -20.01 6.14 -8.76
N LEU A 222 -18.80 5.69 -9.12
CA LEU A 222 -17.77 6.55 -9.68
C LEU A 222 -18.25 7.23 -10.96
N ARG A 223 -18.90 6.47 -11.86
CA ARG A 223 -19.46 7.01 -13.11
C ARG A 223 -20.47 8.12 -12.85
N GLN A 224 -21.41 7.91 -11.93
CA GLN A 224 -22.42 8.91 -11.61
C GLN A 224 -21.78 10.17 -11.01
N GLN A 225 -20.81 10.02 -10.11
CA GLN A 225 -20.07 11.16 -9.53
C GLN A 225 -19.32 11.98 -10.59
N VAL A 226 -18.65 11.30 -11.53
CA VAL A 226 -17.93 11.97 -12.64
C VAL A 226 -18.91 12.68 -13.58
N GLN A 227 -20.08 12.08 -13.87
CA GLN A 227 -21.13 12.72 -14.67
C GLN A 227 -21.71 13.97 -13.99
N GLU A 228 -21.94 13.91 -12.69
CA GLU A 228 -22.41 15.06 -11.91
C GLU A 228 -21.39 16.20 -11.92
N LEU A 229 -20.11 15.90 -11.72
CA LEU A 229 -19.03 16.89 -11.84
C LEU A 229 -18.92 17.47 -13.25
N ALA A 230 -19.05 16.62 -14.28
CA ALA A 230 -18.96 17.04 -15.68
C ALA A 230 -20.09 17.99 -16.11
N ARG A 231 -21.26 17.93 -15.46
CA ARG A 231 -22.37 18.86 -15.69
C ARG A 231 -22.11 20.26 -15.14
N SER A 232 -21.27 20.37 -14.11
CA SER A 232 -20.99 21.62 -13.40
C SER A 232 -19.48 21.82 -13.14
N PRO A 233 -18.64 21.91 -14.19
CA PRO A 233 -17.18 21.96 -14.06
C PRO A 233 -16.66 23.29 -13.47
N TYR A 234 -17.55 24.28 -13.34
CA TYR A 234 -17.25 25.63 -12.84
C TYR A 234 -17.47 25.78 -11.33
N LEU A 235 -17.95 24.75 -10.64
CA LEU A 235 -18.08 24.79 -9.19
C LEU A 235 -16.67 24.77 -8.58
N SER A 236 -16.24 25.91 -8.05
CA SER A 236 -15.01 25.98 -7.25
C SER A 236 -15.14 25.05 -6.04
N PRO A 237 -14.10 24.27 -5.69
CA PRO A 237 -14.15 23.41 -4.52
C PRO A 237 -14.51 24.22 -3.29
N GLY A 238 -15.63 23.89 -2.63
CA GLY A 238 -16.02 24.47 -1.35
C GLY A 238 -15.21 23.93 -0.16
N GLY A 239 -14.12 23.20 -0.43
CA GLY A 239 -13.28 22.56 0.56
C GLY A 239 -12.17 23.48 1.05
N VAL A 240 -12.10 23.69 2.36
CA VAL A 240 -10.93 24.29 3.01
C VAL A 240 -9.72 23.40 2.75
N LEU A 241 -8.69 23.94 2.09
CA LEU A 241 -7.38 23.30 1.99
C LEU A 241 -6.80 23.18 3.41
N VAL A 242 -6.97 22.02 4.05
CA VAL A 242 -6.19 21.71 5.25
C VAL A 242 -4.76 21.50 4.79
N HIS A 243 -3.93 22.53 4.92
CA HIS A 243 -2.48 22.40 4.83
C HIS A 243 -2.04 21.46 5.96
N ARG A 244 -1.95 20.16 5.65
CA ARG A 244 -1.34 19.22 6.57
C ARG A 244 0.16 19.40 6.43
N GLU A 245 0.73 20.27 7.26
CA GLU A 245 2.16 20.24 7.53
C GLU A 245 2.47 18.84 8.08
N LEU A 246 3.01 17.98 7.22
CA LEU A 246 3.67 16.78 7.67
C LEU A 246 4.89 17.25 8.43
N HIS A 247 4.78 17.36 9.75
CA HIS A 247 5.96 17.35 10.60
C HIS A 247 6.77 16.13 10.19
N LEU A 248 7.90 16.35 9.50
CA LEU A 248 8.88 15.31 9.30
C LEU A 248 9.14 14.73 10.67
N VAL A 249 8.88 13.43 10.82
CA VAL A 249 9.38 12.67 11.94
C VAL A 249 10.90 12.70 11.77
N ASP A 250 11.53 13.69 12.39
CA ASP A 250 12.96 13.85 12.57
C ASP A 250 13.45 12.80 13.58
N GLY A 251 13.11 11.55 13.31
CA GLY A 251 13.77 10.40 13.90
C GLY A 251 14.86 10.04 12.93
N SER A 252 16.08 10.52 13.18
CA SER A 252 17.28 9.93 12.62
C SER A 252 17.15 8.42 12.75
N ILE A 253 17.01 7.72 11.62
CA ILE A 253 17.16 6.28 11.60
C ILE A 253 18.62 6.07 11.97
N GLU A 254 18.86 5.71 13.23
CA GLU A 254 20.18 5.37 13.74
C GLU A 254 20.65 4.16 12.95
N PHE A 255 21.50 4.40 11.95
CA PHE A 255 22.14 3.31 11.22
C PHE A 255 22.96 2.53 12.23
N ASP A 256 22.57 1.27 12.43
CA ASP A 256 23.28 0.35 13.30
C ASP A 256 24.72 0.21 12.82
N SER A 257 25.64 0.84 13.57
CA SER A 257 27.06 0.91 13.24
C SER A 257 27.75 -0.45 13.23
N GLU A 258 27.09 -1.51 13.71
CA GLU A 258 27.60 -2.89 13.66
C GLU A 258 27.61 -3.49 12.25
N LEU A 259 26.82 -2.98 11.30
CA LEU A 259 26.85 -3.45 9.91
C LEU A 259 28.04 -2.90 9.10
N ALA A 260 28.70 -1.85 9.58
CA ALA A 260 29.84 -1.22 8.88
C ALA A 260 31.18 -1.94 9.09
N THR A 261 31.28 -2.84 10.08
CA THR A 261 32.54 -3.53 10.42
C THR A 261 32.70 -4.90 9.78
N LEU A 262 31.66 -5.42 9.10
CA LEU A 262 31.69 -6.72 8.42
C LEU A 262 32.23 -6.67 6.96
N VAL A 263 32.75 -5.52 6.51
CA VAL A 263 33.34 -5.35 5.17
C VAL A 263 34.82 -4.92 5.25
N ARG A 264 35.61 -5.52 6.14
CA ARG A 264 37.08 -5.41 6.09
C ARG A 264 37.75 -6.76 6.08
#